data_AF-A0A835T6J5-F1
#
_entry.id   AF-A0A835T6J5-F1
#
_cell.length_a   1.000
_cell.length_b   1.000
_cell.length_c   1.000
_cell.angle_alpha   90.00
_cell.angle_beta   90.00
_cell.angle_gamma   90.00
#
_symmetry.space_group_name_H-M   'P 1'
#
loop_
_entity.id
_entity.type
_entity.pdbx_description
1 polymer ?
#
loop_
_entity_poly.entity_id
_entity_poly.type
_entity_poly.pdbx_seq_one_letter_code
_entity_poly.pdbx_strand_id
1 'polypeptide(L)'
;MHYSPGGRAFHAYVLTGQQLGDYTYRGWRRETVAVYEGKVVGLPTHGLVVHLYYLRDLFSAAGLRPPRTWDEAIAIARRFNGTDLDGDGAANDYGMCMW
;
A
#
# COMPACT_ATOMS: atom_id res chain seq x y z
N MET A 1 -19.37 0.03 3.32
CA MET A 1 -18.89 -1.03 4.23
C MET A 1 -20.04 -2.00 4.44
N HIS A 2 -20.05 -3.09 3.68
CA HIS A 2 -20.96 -4.21 3.86
C HIS A 2 -20.08 -5.37 4.34
N TYR A 3 -20.39 -5.97 5.50
CA TYR A 3 -19.62 -7.07 6.08
C TYR A 3 -20.37 -8.38 5.83
N SER A 4 -19.74 -9.31 5.11
CA SER A 4 -20.27 -10.67 4.90
C SER A 4 -19.54 -11.66 5.82
N PRO A 5 -20.27 -12.44 6.65
CA PRO A 5 -19.68 -13.35 7.63
C PRO A 5 -19.23 -14.65 6.96
N GLY A 6 -18.11 -14.58 6.23
CA GLY A 6 -17.49 -15.73 5.56
C GLY A 6 -16.12 -15.44 4.92
N GLY A 7 -15.61 -14.21 5.03
CA GLY A 7 -14.42 -13.75 4.33
C GLY A 7 -13.15 -14.51 4.71
N ARG A 8 -12.47 -15.08 3.70
CA ARG A 8 -11.13 -15.65 3.82
C ARG A 8 -10.15 -14.61 4.39
N ALA A 9 -9.23 -15.05 5.23
CA ALA A 9 -8.20 -14.18 5.80
C ALA A 9 -7.31 -13.61 4.67
N PHE A 10 -7.32 -12.29 4.51
CA PHE A 10 -6.47 -11.59 3.55
C PHE A 10 -5.06 -11.46 4.11
N HIS A 11 -4.14 -12.31 3.65
CA HIS A 11 -2.72 -12.17 3.97
C HIS A 11 -2.06 -11.23 2.94
N ALA A 12 -1.93 -9.95 3.28
CA ALA A 12 -1.19 -8.95 2.50
C ALA A 12 0.29 -8.93 2.95
N TYR A 13 1.21 -8.79 1.99
CA TYR A 13 2.65 -8.81 2.26
C TYR A 13 3.25 -7.46 1.91
N VAL A 14 4.04 -6.93 2.85
CA VAL A 14 4.74 -5.66 2.72
C VAL A 14 6.07 -5.91 2.00
N LEU A 15 6.44 -5.06 1.05
CA LEU A 15 7.84 -4.89 0.66
C LEU A 15 8.51 -3.98 1.69
N THR A 16 9.13 -4.52 2.74
CA THR A 16 9.78 -3.70 3.78
C THR A 16 11.27 -3.48 3.51
N GLY A 17 11.68 -2.21 3.51
CA GLY A 17 13.08 -1.80 3.68
C GLY A 17 13.53 -1.99 5.13
N GLN A 18 13.69 -3.24 5.55
CA GLN A 18 13.93 -3.67 6.93
C GLN A 18 15.32 -3.30 7.50
N GLN A 19 15.87 -2.12 7.17
CA GLN A 19 17.18 -1.63 7.65
C GLN A 19 17.14 -0.38 8.53
N LEU A 20 15.98 0.24 8.78
CA LEU A 20 15.90 1.43 9.63
C LEU A 20 15.70 1.04 11.10
N GLY A 21 16.78 0.53 11.70
CA GLY A 21 16.88 0.39 13.15
C GLY A 21 16.88 1.76 13.83
N ASP A 22 16.08 1.89 14.89
CA ASP A 22 16.23 2.68 16.12
C ASP A 22 16.93 4.07 16.15
N TYR A 23 17.12 4.76 15.02
CA TYR A 23 17.55 6.16 15.01
C TYR A 23 16.32 7.08 14.88
N THR A 24 15.62 7.23 16.00
CA THR A 24 14.77 8.36 16.38
C THR A 24 14.16 9.16 15.20
N TYR A 25 13.13 8.61 14.57
CA TYR A 25 12.29 9.29 13.56
C TYR A 25 11.86 10.73 13.96
N ARG A 26 11.77 11.00 15.27
CA ARG A 26 11.49 12.31 15.87
C ARG A 26 12.61 13.35 15.71
N GLY A 27 13.88 12.96 15.79
CA GLY A 27 15.03 13.88 15.69
C GLY A 27 15.25 14.34 14.26
N TRP A 28 15.37 13.38 13.34
CA TRP A 28 15.58 13.64 11.92
C TRP A 28 14.52 14.56 11.31
N ARG A 29 13.23 14.40 11.66
CA ARG A 29 12.17 15.25 11.11
C ARG A 29 12.25 16.70 11.58
N ARG A 30 12.60 16.94 12.84
CA ARG A 30 12.78 18.31 13.36
C ARG A 30 13.96 19.02 12.70
N GLU A 31 14.99 18.26 12.34
CA GLU A 31 16.24 18.79 11.80
C GLU A 31 16.23 18.93 10.27
N THR A 32 15.29 18.29 9.55
CA THR A 32 15.32 18.24 8.07
C THR A 32 14.07 18.75 7.36
N VAL A 33 12.84 18.46 7.84
CA VAL A 33 11.60 18.81 7.12
C VAL A 33 10.95 20.11 7.61
N ALA A 34 11.44 20.69 8.70
CA ALA A 34 10.90 21.91 9.28
C ALA A 34 11.97 22.94 9.62
N VAL A 35 13.09 22.95 8.90
CA VAL A 35 14.20 23.89 9.10
C VAL A 35 14.34 24.81 7.90
N TYR A 36 14.40 26.12 8.15
CA TYR A 36 14.75 27.14 7.16
C TYR A 36 15.83 28.05 7.77
N GLU A 37 16.95 28.24 7.05
CA GLU A 37 18.11 29.00 7.53
C GLU A 37 18.61 28.54 8.92
N GLY A 38 18.61 27.22 9.17
CA GLY A 38 19.07 26.65 10.44
C GLY A 38 18.12 26.84 11.62
N LYS A 39 16.94 27.44 11.41
CA LYS A 39 15.91 27.62 12.44
C LYS A 39 14.74 26.69 12.19
N VAL A 40 14.22 26.07 13.26
CA VAL A 40 12.99 25.27 13.20
C VAL A 40 11.80 26.20 12.98
N VAL A 41 11.14 26.10 11.83
CA VAL A 41 10.02 26.95 11.40
C VAL A 41 8.66 26.24 11.43
N GLY A 42 8.63 24.96 11.78
CA GLY A 42 7.40 24.18 11.80
C GLY A 42 7.43 23.00 12.77
N LEU A 43 6.25 22.51 13.12
CA LEU A 43 6.06 21.30 13.90
C LEU A 43 5.50 20.22 12.96
N PRO A 44 6.33 19.25 12.49
CA PRO A 44 5.82 18.17 11.66
C PRO A 44 4.95 17.23 12.50
N THR A 45 3.64 17.25 12.28
CA THR A 45 2.65 16.51 13.09
C THR A 45 2.34 15.12 12.54
N HIS A 46 2.55 14.89 11.24
CA HIS A 46 2.35 13.60 10.59
C HIS A 46 3.32 13.47 9.41
N GLY A 47 3.55 12.25 8.94
CA GLY A 47 3.99 12.07 7.55
C GLY A 47 3.72 10.64 7.11
N LEU A 48 3.52 10.51 5.81
CA LEU A 48 3.01 9.30 5.19
C LEU A 48 4.15 8.52 4.56
N VAL A 49 4.21 7.22 4.83
CA VAL A 49 5.04 6.29 4.07
C VAL A 49 4.09 5.37 3.31
N VAL A 50 4.07 5.51 1.98
CA VAL A 50 3.20 4.72 1.11
C VAL A 50 3.89 3.40 0.78
N HIS A 51 3.21 2.29 1.03
CA HIS A 51 3.65 0.94 0.66
C HIS A 51 2.65 0.32 -0.30
N LEU A 52 3.15 -0.43 -1.29
CA LEU A 52 2.31 -1.20 -2.20
C LEU A 52 2.14 -2.62 -1.67
N TYR A 53 0.89 -3.07 -1.60
CA TYR A 53 0.50 -4.43 -1.22
C TYR A 53 -0.23 -5.09 -2.40
N TYR A 54 -0.16 -6.43 -2.46
CA TYR A 54 -0.89 -7.21 -3.46
C TYR A 54 -1.46 -8.49 -2.84
N LEU A 55 -2.55 -8.97 -3.42
CA LEU A 55 -3.24 -10.19 -3.01
C LEU A 55 -2.61 -11.39 -3.72
N ARG A 56 -1.84 -12.19 -2.97
CA ARG A 56 -1.09 -13.31 -3.55
C ARG A 56 -1.94 -14.38 -4.19
N ASP A 57 -3.08 -14.70 -3.60
CA ASP A 57 -3.92 -15.79 -4.09
C ASP A 57 -4.50 -15.43 -5.46
N LEU A 58 -4.90 -14.17 -5.64
CA LEU A 58 -5.31 -13.63 -6.94
C LEU A 58 -4.16 -13.64 -7.95
N PHE A 59 -2.96 -13.24 -7.52
CA PHE A 59 -1.78 -13.26 -8.39
C PHE A 59 -1.40 -14.67 -8.81
N SER A 60 -1.40 -15.62 -7.87
CA SER A 60 -1.12 -17.03 -8.12
C SER A 60 -2.14 -17.64 -9.08
N ALA A 61 -3.44 -17.42 -8.83
CA ALA A 61 -4.52 -17.88 -9.70
C ALA A 61 -4.44 -17.27 -11.11
N ALA A 62 -3.97 -16.03 -11.23
CA ALA A 62 -3.82 -15.32 -12.49
C ALA A 62 -2.47 -15.55 -13.21
N GLY A 63 -1.56 -16.34 -12.63
CA GLY A 63 -0.20 -16.56 -13.15
C GLY A 63 0.69 -15.30 -13.14
N LEU A 64 0.41 -14.34 -12.27
CA LEU A 64 1.09 -13.05 -12.18
C LEU A 64 2.24 -13.06 -11.17
N ARG A 65 3.29 -12.33 -11.49
CA ARG A 65 4.38 -12.00 -10.55
C ARG A 65 4.15 -10.62 -9.94
N PRO A 66 4.72 -10.32 -8.76
CA PRO A 66 4.64 -8.97 -8.18
C PRO A 66 5.18 -7.91 -9.15
N PRO A 67 4.48 -6.76 -9.30
CA PRO A 67 4.90 -5.73 -10.23
C PRO A 67 6.24 -5.12 -9.79
N ARG A 68 7.10 -4.83 -10.76
CA ARG A 68 8.39 -4.16 -10.57
C ARG A 68 8.36 -2.70 -10.99
N THR A 69 7.32 -2.29 -11.72
CA THR A 69 7.11 -0.92 -12.20
C THR A 69 5.68 -0.46 -11.93
N TRP A 70 5.48 0.86 -11.95
CA TRP A 70 4.15 1.45 -11.82
C TRP A 70 3.23 1.08 -12.99
N ASP A 71 3.78 1.00 -14.21
CA ASP A 71 3.01 0.59 -15.39
C ASP A 71 2.50 -0.84 -15.25
N GLU A 72 3.32 -1.76 -14.73
CA GLU A 72 2.90 -3.13 -14.41
C GLU A 72 1.81 -3.15 -13.34
N ALA A 73 1.97 -2.35 -12.28
CA ALA A 73 0.97 -2.26 -11.22
C ALA A 73 -0.39 -1.75 -11.75
N ILE A 74 -0.38 -0.70 -12.58
CA ILE A 74 -1.58 -0.13 -13.19
C ILE A 74 -2.21 -1.10 -14.19
N ALA A 75 -1.41 -1.81 -14.98
CA ALA A 75 -1.90 -2.82 -15.92
C ALA A 75 -2.61 -3.97 -15.20
N ILE A 76 -2.03 -4.46 -14.10
CA ILE A 76 -2.63 -5.51 -13.27
C ILE A 76 -3.90 -4.98 -12.58
N ALA A 77 -3.88 -3.76 -12.05
CA ALA A 77 -5.06 -3.14 -11.46
C ALA A 77 -6.21 -3.03 -12.47
N ARG A 78 -5.93 -2.60 -13.70
CA ARG A 78 -6.94 -2.55 -14.78
C ARG A 78 -7.51 -3.93 -15.11
N ARG A 79 -6.69 -4.98 -15.07
CA ARG A 79 -7.12 -6.36 -15.32
C ARG A 79 -8.12 -6.86 -14.27
N PHE A 80 -7.95 -6.49 -13.01
CA PHE A 80 -8.82 -6.91 -11.90
C PHE A 80 -10.00 -5.95 -11.64
N ASN A 81 -10.00 -4.76 -12.24
CA ASN A 81 -11.02 -3.78 -11.97
C ASN A 81 -12.37 -4.17 -12.60
N GLY A 82 -13.42 -4.20 -11.78
CA GLY A 82 -14.77 -4.61 -12.17
C GLY A 82 -14.93 -6.12 -12.34
N THR A 83 -14.06 -6.94 -11.72
CA THR A 83 -14.23 -8.40 -11.65
C THR A 83 -14.65 -8.81 -10.24
N ASP A 84 -15.19 -10.02 -10.09
CA ASP A 84 -15.48 -10.60 -8.77
C ASP A 84 -14.19 -11.17 -8.17
N LEU A 85 -13.61 -10.46 -7.21
CA LEU A 85 -12.36 -10.81 -6.53
C LEU A 85 -12.60 -11.42 -5.14
N ASP A 86 -13.76 -11.16 -4.53
CA ASP A 86 -14.10 -11.64 -3.20
C ASP A 86 -15.02 -12.88 -3.18
N GLY A 87 -15.57 -13.25 -4.35
CA GLY A 87 -16.40 -14.43 -4.57
C GLY A 87 -17.86 -14.23 -4.19
N ASP A 88 -18.36 -12.99 -4.12
CA ASP A 88 -19.76 -12.70 -3.79
C ASP A 88 -20.73 -12.81 -4.99
N GLY A 89 -20.20 -13.08 -6.18
CA GLY A 89 -20.97 -13.20 -7.42
C GLY A 89 -21.25 -11.87 -8.12
N ALA A 90 -20.72 -10.74 -7.62
CA ALA A 90 -20.83 -9.43 -8.22
C ALA A 90 -19.50 -8.98 -8.84
N ALA A 91 -19.54 -8.59 -10.11
CA ALA A 91 -18.38 -8.07 -10.82
C ALA A 91 -18.22 -6.56 -10.58
N ASN A 92 -17.88 -6.17 -9.35
CA ASN A 92 -17.84 -4.77 -8.91
C ASN A 92 -16.61 -4.39 -8.06
N ASP A 93 -15.61 -5.26 -7.94
CA ASP A 93 -14.43 -4.97 -7.13
C ASP A 93 -13.41 -4.05 -7.81
N TYR A 94 -12.61 -3.37 -7.00
CA TYR A 94 -11.58 -2.44 -7.46
C TYR A 94 -10.21 -3.12 -7.54
N GLY A 95 -9.54 -3.02 -8.69
CA GLY A 95 -8.23 -3.63 -8.88
C GLY A 95 -7.07 -2.87 -8.19
N MET A 96 -7.32 -1.65 -7.72
CA MET A 96 -6.40 -0.89 -6.88
C MET A 96 -7.18 0.07 -6.00
N CYS A 97 -6.77 0.19 -4.74
CA CYS A 97 -7.27 1.18 -3.79
C CYS A 97 -6.09 2.00 -3.28
N MET A 98 -6.24 3.32 -3.29
CA MET A 98 -5.34 4.25 -2.63
C MET A 98 -6.14 4.95 -1.54
N TRP A 99 -5.60 4.99 -0.32
CA TRP A 99 -6.15 5.77 0.79
C TRP A 99 -5.73 7.23 0.66
#